data_AF-A0A951JFW1-F1
#
_entry.id   AF-A0A951JFW1-F1
#
_cell.length_a   1.000
_cell.length_b   1.000
_cell.length_c   1.000
_cell.angle_alpha   90.00
_cell.angle_beta   90.00
_cell.angle_gamma   90.00
#
_symmetry.space_group_name_H-M   'P 1'
#
loop_
_entity.id
_entity.type
_entity.pdbx_description
1 polymer ?
#
loop_
_entity_poly.entity_id
_entity_poly.type
_entity_poly.pdbx_seq_one_letter_code
_entity_poly.pdbx_strand_id
1 'polypeptide(L)'
;MTPYARVLLVSAAAVLLYDGVLSLASLHFGFDYASPGVLAGSSLIYTAAGYFGARARKRLRAGVAAGAFAGSVDATLGWLLSALLGPPHPATGAGPLAIGIVVVWVIMIGAVFGAVGAFVGRRG
;
A
#
# COMPACT_ATOMS: atom_id res chain seq x y z
N MET A 1 -23.07 0.90 3.37
CA MET A 1 -21.64 0.56 3.54
C MET A 1 -21.11 1.21 4.81
N THR A 2 -20.36 0.50 5.67
CA THR A 2 -19.84 1.10 6.91
C THR A 2 -18.70 2.09 6.60
N PRO A 3 -18.47 3.12 7.45
CA PRO A 3 -17.36 4.06 7.24
C PRO A 3 -16.01 3.36 7.13
N TYR A 4 -15.79 2.31 7.92
CA TYR A 4 -14.55 1.52 7.88
C TYR A 4 -14.39 0.75 6.56
N ALA A 5 -15.45 0.10 6.07
CA ALA A 5 -15.42 -0.58 4.77
C ALA A 5 -15.11 0.39 3.62
N ARG A 6 -15.65 1.63 3.69
CA ARG A 6 -15.31 2.69 2.73
C ARG A 6 -13.82 2.99 2.72
N VAL A 7 -13.19 3.10 3.89
CA VAL A 7 -11.74 3.36 4.00
C VAL A 7 -10.95 2.25 3.32
N LEU A 8 -11.28 0.99 3.60
CA LEU A 8 -10.57 -0.15 2.99
C LEU A 8 -10.68 -0.15 1.46
N LEU A 9 -11.88 0.07 0.92
CA LEU A 9 -12.08 0.11 -0.53
C LEU A 9 -11.36 1.30 -1.18
N VAL A 10 -11.41 2.47 -0.57
CA VAL A 10 -10.72 3.67 -1.08
C VAL A 10 -9.21 3.48 -1.02
N SER A 11 -8.66 2.90 0.06
CA SER A 11 -7.23 2.63 0.15
C SER A 11 -6.80 1.58 -0.88
N ALA A 12 -7.60 0.53 -1.11
CA ALA A 12 -7.30 -0.46 -2.14
C ALA A 12 -7.30 0.18 -3.54
N ALA A 13 -8.32 0.97 -3.87
CA ALA A 13 -8.38 1.68 -5.13
C ALA A 13 -7.22 2.67 -5.30
N ALA A 14 -6.84 3.39 -4.24
CA ALA A 14 -5.73 4.33 -4.27
C ALA A 14 -4.40 3.63 -4.55
N VAL A 15 -4.13 2.48 -3.91
CA VAL A 15 -2.95 1.65 -4.17
C VAL A 15 -2.92 1.22 -5.64
N LEU A 16 -4.01 0.63 -6.14
CA LEU A 16 -4.06 0.13 -7.53
C LEU A 16 -3.89 1.26 -8.55
N LEU A 17 -4.50 2.42 -8.31
CA LEU A 17 -4.31 3.58 -9.18
C LEU A 17 -2.87 4.10 -9.12
N TYR A 18 -2.28 4.15 -7.94
CA TYR A 18 -0.91 4.60 -7.75
C TYR A 18 0.08 3.68 -8.50
N ASP A 19 -0.03 2.37 -8.28
CA ASP A 19 0.84 1.38 -8.92
C ASP A 19 0.65 1.32 -10.44
N GLY A 20 -0.60 1.39 -10.90
CA GLY A 20 -0.91 1.41 -12.33
C GLY A 20 -0.36 2.65 -13.03
N VAL A 21 -0.59 3.84 -12.46
CA VAL A 21 -0.09 5.11 -13.03
C VAL A 21 1.42 5.12 -13.04
N LEU A 22 2.07 4.70 -11.95
CA LEU A 22 3.53 4.68 -11.88
C LEU A 22 4.16 3.65 -12.80
N SER A 23 3.53 2.50 -13.01
CA SER A 23 4.03 1.48 -13.93
C SER A 23 4.03 2.00 -15.37
N LEU A 24 2.93 2.67 -15.76
CA LEU A 24 2.81 3.31 -17.07
C LEU A 24 3.78 4.49 -17.20
N ALA A 25 3.91 5.30 -16.15
CA ALA A 25 4.80 6.44 -16.16
C ALA A 25 6.28 6.01 -16.19
N SER A 26 6.66 4.94 -15.49
CA SER A 26 8.02 4.38 -15.53
C SER A 26 8.34 3.86 -16.93
N LEU A 27 7.38 3.21 -17.62
CA LEU A 27 7.55 2.82 -19.02
C LEU A 27 7.78 4.01 -19.95
N HIS A 28 7.01 5.09 -19.78
CA HIS A 28 7.03 6.20 -20.73
C HIS A 28 8.18 7.18 -20.48
N PHE A 29 8.54 7.40 -19.21
CA PHE A 29 9.55 8.38 -18.81
C PHE A 29 10.87 7.74 -18.38
N GLY A 30 10.93 6.41 -18.25
CA GLY A 30 12.16 5.67 -17.92
C GLY A 30 12.69 5.89 -16.51
N PHE A 31 11.87 6.40 -15.58
CA PHE A 31 12.32 6.62 -14.19
C PHE A 31 12.32 5.31 -13.41
N ASP A 32 13.22 5.27 -12.41
CA ASP A 32 13.35 4.14 -11.49
C ASP A 32 12.14 4.05 -10.55
N TYR A 33 11.39 2.96 -10.70
CA TYR A 33 10.23 2.63 -9.86
C TYR A 33 10.63 2.39 -8.40
N ALA A 34 11.88 1.98 -8.14
CA ALA A 34 12.41 1.78 -6.79
C ALA A 34 12.95 3.08 -6.15
N SER A 35 12.77 4.23 -6.81
CA SER A 35 13.26 5.50 -6.28
C SER A 35 12.58 5.89 -4.95
N PRO A 36 13.31 6.53 -4.01
CA PRO A 36 12.76 6.88 -2.69
C PRO A 36 11.49 7.74 -2.74
N GLY A 37 11.36 8.60 -3.77
CA GLY A 37 10.18 9.44 -3.96
C GLY A 37 8.93 8.63 -4.31
N VAL A 38 9.08 7.58 -5.12
CA VAL A 38 7.99 6.66 -5.48
C VAL A 38 7.56 5.82 -4.27
N LEU A 39 8.51 5.33 -3.49
CA LEU A 39 8.22 4.57 -2.26
C LEU A 39 7.52 5.42 -1.19
N ALA A 40 7.79 6.74 -1.16
CA ALA A 40 7.13 7.66 -0.23
C ALA A 40 5.63 7.80 -0.50
N GLY A 41 5.18 7.70 -1.76
CA GLY A 41 3.75 7.82 -2.08
C GLY A 41 2.91 6.67 -1.52
N SER A 42 3.37 5.41 -1.63
CA SER A 42 2.67 4.28 -0.99
C SER A 42 2.61 4.45 0.53
N SER A 43 3.68 4.97 1.14
CA SER A 43 3.73 5.26 2.58
C SER A 43 2.64 6.26 3.00
N LEU A 44 2.40 7.31 2.20
CA LEU A 44 1.31 8.26 2.44
C LEU A 44 -0.07 7.60 2.36
N ILE A 45 -0.28 6.69 1.40
CA ILE A 45 -1.54 5.95 1.27
C ILE A 45 -1.77 5.09 2.52
N TYR A 46 -0.74 4.38 3.01
CA TYR A 46 -0.84 3.55 4.22
C TYR A 46 -1.13 4.39 5.47
N THR A 47 -0.46 5.54 5.61
CA THR A 47 -0.71 6.49 6.70
C THR A 47 -2.12 7.05 6.65
N ALA A 48 -2.61 7.44 5.46
CA ALA A 48 -3.98 7.92 5.29
C ALA A 48 -5.01 6.83 5.63
N ALA A 49 -4.80 5.59 5.17
CA ALA A 49 -5.65 4.44 5.51
C ALA A 49 -5.69 4.23 7.03
N GLY A 50 -4.54 4.34 7.71
CA GLY A 50 -4.44 4.27 9.16
C GLY A 50 -5.20 5.38 9.89
N TYR A 51 -5.04 6.62 9.45
CA TYR A 51 -5.73 7.79 10.01
C TYR A 51 -7.25 7.64 9.91
N PHE A 52 -7.77 7.41 8.70
CA PHE A 52 -9.21 7.31 8.48
C PHE A 52 -9.80 6.03 9.08
N GLY A 53 -9.05 4.92 9.07
CA GLY A 53 -9.46 3.66 9.68
C GLY A 53 -9.62 3.77 11.20
N ALA A 54 -8.66 4.44 11.86
CA ALA A 54 -8.74 4.70 13.30
C ALA A 54 -9.91 5.63 13.64
N ARG A 55 -10.12 6.69 12.85
CA ARG A 55 -11.23 7.64 13.04
C ARG A 55 -12.60 6.98 12.86
N ALA A 56 -12.75 6.12 11.86
CA ALA A 56 -13.99 5.41 11.57
C ALA A 56 -14.45 4.46 12.70
N ARG A 57 -13.52 3.96 13.51
CA ARG A 57 -13.82 3.02 14.62
C ARG A 57 -13.45 3.55 16.00
N LYS A 58 -12.88 4.75 16.10
CA LYS A 58 -12.28 5.35 17.30
C LYS A 58 -11.29 4.40 18.02
N ARG A 59 -10.53 3.61 17.25
CA ARG A 59 -9.63 2.56 17.77
C ARG A 59 -8.32 2.53 17.00
N LEU A 60 -7.20 2.59 17.71
CA LEU A 60 -5.86 2.50 17.11
C LEU A 60 -5.69 1.21 16.29
N ARG A 61 -6.11 0.07 16.83
CA ARG A 61 -6.02 -1.24 16.17
C ARG A 61 -6.73 -1.28 14.82
N ALA A 62 -7.83 -0.53 14.66
CA ALA A 62 -8.54 -0.45 13.39
C ALA A 62 -7.73 0.31 12.33
N GLY A 63 -7.01 1.36 12.72
CA GLY A 63 -6.12 2.06 11.79
C GLY A 63 -4.89 1.22 11.42
N VAL A 64 -4.27 0.54 12.38
CA VAL A 64 -3.17 -0.41 12.10
C VAL A 64 -3.63 -1.49 11.11
N ALA A 65 -4.81 -2.07 11.33
CA ALA A 65 -5.38 -3.06 10.43
C ALA A 65 -5.69 -2.48 9.03
N ALA A 66 -6.15 -1.24 8.94
CA ALA A 66 -6.39 -0.58 7.66
C ALA A 66 -5.09 -0.32 6.88
N GLY A 67 -4.01 0.09 7.55
CA GLY A 67 -2.69 0.23 6.92
C GLY A 67 -2.10 -1.12 6.50
N ALA A 68 -2.20 -2.14 7.34
CA ALA A 68 -1.78 -3.51 6.98
C ALA A 68 -2.57 -4.05 5.78
N PHE A 69 -3.88 -3.77 5.73
CA PHE A 69 -4.72 -4.12 4.60
C PHE A 69 -4.26 -3.41 3.31
N ALA A 70 -4.00 -2.10 3.36
CA ALA A 70 -3.47 -1.37 2.20
C ALA A 70 -2.13 -1.95 1.73
N GLY A 71 -1.20 -2.23 2.66
CA GLY A 71 0.06 -2.91 2.34
C GLY A 71 -0.13 -4.31 1.75
N SER A 72 -1.16 -5.06 2.19
CA SER A 72 -1.47 -6.37 1.59
C SER A 72 -2.00 -6.26 0.17
N VAL A 73 -2.79 -5.23 -0.14
CA VAL A 73 -3.28 -4.96 -1.49
C VAL A 73 -2.12 -4.58 -2.41
N ASP A 74 -1.23 -3.73 -1.94
CA ASP A 74 -0.03 -3.29 -2.66
C ASP A 74 0.88 -4.48 -2.98
N ALA A 75 1.22 -5.26 -1.97
CA ALA A 75 2.07 -6.45 -2.09
C ALA A 75 1.46 -7.59 -2.94
N THR A 76 0.18 -7.53 -3.30
CA THR A 76 -0.49 -8.59 -4.06
C THR A 76 -1.05 -8.07 -5.38
N LEU A 77 -2.16 -7.35 -5.32
CA LEU A 77 -2.87 -6.84 -6.49
C LEU A 77 -2.11 -5.69 -7.14
N GLY A 78 -1.50 -4.81 -6.35
CA GLY A 78 -0.63 -3.74 -6.84
C GLY A 78 0.55 -4.29 -7.62
N TRP A 79 1.29 -5.21 -7.00
CA TRP A 79 2.41 -5.89 -7.65
C TRP A 79 1.99 -6.67 -8.91
N LEU A 80 0.86 -7.40 -8.86
CA LEU A 80 0.32 -8.09 -10.04
C LEU A 80 -0.02 -7.09 -11.16
N LEU A 81 -0.68 -5.98 -10.83
CA LEU A 81 -1.04 -4.95 -11.79
C LEU A 81 0.20 -4.34 -12.44
N SER A 82 1.23 -4.02 -11.65
CA SER A 82 2.50 -3.50 -12.15
C SER A 82 3.22 -4.53 -13.03
N ALA A 83 3.14 -5.81 -12.71
CA ALA A 83 3.70 -6.88 -13.54
C ALA A 83 2.95 -7.06 -14.88
N LEU A 84 1.66 -6.74 -14.93
CA LEU A 84 0.85 -6.79 -16.15
C LEU A 84 1.04 -5.53 -17.03
N LEU A 85 1.26 -4.37 -16.42
CA LEU A 85 1.31 -3.08 -17.10
C LEU A 85 2.72 -2.57 -17.41
N GLY A 86 3.73 -2.92 -16.62
CA GLY A 86 5.10 -2.40 -16.69
C GLY A 86 6.14 -3.42 -17.17
N PRO A 87 7.44 -3.04 -17.28
CA PRO A 87 8.49 -4.00 -17.58
C PRO A 87 8.58 -5.01 -16.43
N PRO A 88 8.93 -6.27 -16.71
CA PRO A 88 9.07 -7.28 -15.67
C PRO A 88 10.02 -6.77 -14.60
N HIS A 89 9.51 -6.63 -13.38
CA HIS A 89 10.37 -6.38 -12.23
C HIS A 89 11.44 -7.48 -12.16
N PRO A 90 12.64 -7.21 -11.62
CA PRO A 90 13.73 -8.20 -11.51
C PRO A 90 13.36 -9.47 -10.72
N ALA A 91 12.16 -9.54 -10.15
CA ALA A 91 11.58 -10.72 -9.52
C ALA A 91 11.24 -11.87 -10.50
N THR A 92 11.41 -11.74 -11.81
CA THR A 92 11.20 -12.83 -12.79
C THR A 92 12.09 -14.06 -12.61
N GLY A 93 12.90 -14.14 -11.54
CA GLY A 93 13.60 -15.35 -11.09
C GLY A 93 13.62 -15.56 -9.56
N ALA A 94 12.83 -14.81 -8.80
CA ALA A 94 12.80 -14.92 -7.34
C ALA A 94 12.03 -16.18 -6.90
N GLY A 95 12.62 -16.99 -6.03
CA GLY A 95 11.95 -18.18 -5.47
C GLY A 95 10.75 -17.82 -4.58
N PRO A 96 9.81 -18.75 -4.36
CA PRO A 96 8.59 -18.49 -3.57
C PRO A 96 8.85 -17.93 -2.16
N LEU A 97 9.95 -18.34 -1.53
CA LEU A 97 10.35 -17.84 -0.22
C LEU A 97 10.71 -16.34 -0.25
N ALA A 98 11.46 -15.89 -1.26
CA ALA A 98 11.83 -14.49 -1.40
C ALA A 98 10.60 -13.61 -1.66
N ILE A 99 9.68 -14.08 -2.50
CA ILE A 99 8.38 -13.43 -2.73
C ILE A 99 7.61 -13.30 -1.42
N GLY A 100 7.50 -14.40 -0.65
CA GLY A 100 6.83 -14.41 0.64
C GLY A 100 7.42 -13.40 1.64
N ILE A 101 8.75 -13.30 1.70
CA ILE A 101 9.44 -12.33 2.57
C ILE A 101 9.09 -10.89 2.16
N VAL A 102 9.12 -10.56 0.86
CA VAL A 102 8.77 -9.22 0.36
C VAL A 102 7.32 -8.89 0.69
N VAL A 103 6.38 -9.81 0.48
CA VAL A 103 4.97 -9.59 0.78
C VAL A 103 4.76 -9.30 2.26
N VAL A 104 5.33 -10.13 3.15
CA VAL A 104 5.23 -9.92 4.60
C VAL A 104 5.86 -8.59 4.99
N TRP A 105 7.01 -8.24 4.40
CA TRP A 105 7.71 -7.00 4.67
C TRP A 105 6.86 -5.77 4.31
N VAL A 106 6.25 -5.74 3.13
CA VAL A 106 5.38 -4.64 2.68
C VAL A 106 4.13 -4.53 3.55
N ILE A 107 3.53 -5.65 3.96
CA ILE A 107 2.39 -5.65 4.90
C ILE A 107 2.80 -5.03 6.25
N MET A 108 3.98 -5.39 6.76
CA MET A 108 4.50 -4.84 8.02
C MET A 108 4.78 -3.35 7.91
N ILE A 109 5.35 -2.89 6.79
CA ILE A 109 5.51 -1.45 6.50
C ILE A 109 4.14 -0.75 6.49
N GLY A 110 3.15 -1.32 5.80
CA GLY A 110 1.79 -0.81 5.80
C GLY A 110 1.18 -0.71 7.20
N ALA A 111 1.41 -1.72 8.05
CA ALA A 111 0.98 -1.70 9.45
C ALA A 111 1.66 -0.60 10.26
N VAL A 112 2.97 -0.38 10.07
CA VAL A 112 3.75 0.65 10.76
C VAL A 112 3.28 2.05 10.37
N PHE A 113 3.21 2.36 9.07
CA PHE A 113 2.70 3.65 8.60
C PHE A 113 1.22 3.84 8.92
N GLY A 114 0.44 2.76 8.90
CA GLY A 114 -0.93 2.71 9.41
C GLY A 114 -1.01 3.08 10.89
N ALA A 115 -0.09 2.58 11.73
CA ALA A 115 -0.02 2.92 13.15
C ALA A 115 0.27 4.41 13.36
N VAL A 116 1.19 4.99 12.57
CA VAL A 116 1.50 6.43 12.60
C VAL A 116 0.25 7.26 12.30
N GLY A 117 -0.46 6.96 11.21
CA GLY A 117 -1.70 7.66 10.87
C GLY A 117 -2.79 7.44 11.92
N ALA A 118 -2.93 6.21 12.41
CA ALA A 118 -3.92 5.82 13.41
C ALA A 118 -3.72 6.55 14.75
N PHE A 119 -2.47 6.82 15.13
CA PHE A 119 -2.16 7.53 16.37
C PHE A 119 -2.73 8.95 16.38
N VAL A 120 -2.73 9.61 15.22
CA VAL A 120 -3.35 10.93 15.02
C VAL A 120 -4.86 10.79 14.87
N GLY A 121 -5.31 9.85 14.02
CA GLY A 121 -6.73 9.68 13.67
C GLY A 121 -7.63 9.21 14.81
N ARG A 122 -7.09 8.56 15.85
CA ARG A 122 -7.87 8.12 17.02
C ARG A 122 -8.32 9.26 17.95
N ARG A 123 -7.71 10.45 17.82
CA ARG A 123 -7.93 11.59 18.73
C ARG A 123 -8.97 12.60 18.22
N GLY A 124 -9.37 12.51 16.96
CA GLY A 124 -10.40 13.38 16.33
C GLY A 124 -11.63 12.60 15.89
#